data_AF-A0A1F6GG71-F1
#
_entry.id   AF-A0A1F6GG71-F1
#
_cell.length_a   1.000
_cell.length_b   1.000
_cell.length_c   1.000
_cell.angle_alpha   90.00
_cell.angle_beta   90.00
_cell.angle_gamma   90.00
#
_symmetry.space_group_name_H-M   'P 1'
#
loop_
_entity.id
_entity.type
_entity.pdbx_description
1 polymer ?
#
loop_
_entity_poly.entity_id
_entity_poly.type
_entity_poly.pdbx_seq_one_letter_code
_entity_poly.pdbx_strand_id
1 'polypeptide(L)'
;MKALMQRLSEEQQVWLVDLAVAAIWADGEITMPEFENFSRLVSCLNDPLQKKLSVKKLEDRKVVPVSLPEGLPKEVLPVIYQEIMGIMICDWILAEEEKELLEQLSDIFGFTKMYRAKLIHWAEEGMAWQEEQRYLLPKGITLDDSRVPLHEMDGPQKVWYAEALISAIMIDGLIDEIQMRILKRAMVFIDNPKEVQRLIGYVKNKLRPSLLSPPGLNNETIYQIFFEILRVISTNELSSKELVFIGDYARVCNMPQGVEDQAVDWLKKGITWRQKKKSMTEGAAFDNDGASSLAKSEDRWLDHPVNNSLTYRDQACWFCEEDFEIKVYRLRPKSQKPMSNLFGIPYYKEPMTKADHFLDFNRIRISLCPRCLFASPAKEMFKPKTGGVKPKVFGMREFQDFWRKGLDGRKTAFEGLLKERDPLKSNLSEVKSLYRVAIQGAEALKQFDPVGLNQWAPVSLKLTLAEILMGEGQPTEAEKILFEAEALAQKLQTSTRENRYSLMSARLLFMIALYKGDKMAAGGLLNFFLKLKDEKFASMTQEEKSQFSGMLGGVKRDFEDREELVKTKLEGFRRKAFVSSSASEQEG
;
A
#
# COMPACT_ATOMS: atom_id res chain seq x y z
N MET A 1 -4.18 -25.74 8.05
CA MET A 1 -4.94 -26.95 7.62
C MET A 1 -5.42 -27.88 8.74
N LYS A 2 -4.61 -28.75 9.37
CA LYS A 2 -5.13 -29.74 10.36
C LYS A 2 -5.90 -29.10 11.53
N ALA A 3 -5.36 -28.01 12.08
CA ALA A 3 -6.03 -27.22 13.12
C ALA A 3 -7.31 -26.51 12.63
N LEU A 4 -7.41 -26.18 11.34
CA LEU A 4 -8.64 -25.66 10.74
C LEU A 4 -9.68 -26.77 10.64
N MET A 5 -9.31 -27.94 10.09
CA MET A 5 -10.21 -29.09 9.93
C MET A 5 -10.80 -29.56 11.26
N GLN A 6 -10.03 -29.54 12.34
CA GLN A 6 -10.51 -29.88 13.69
C GLN A 6 -11.57 -28.92 14.25
N ARG A 7 -11.68 -27.70 13.69
CA ARG A 7 -12.69 -26.71 14.09
C ARG A 7 -13.98 -26.81 13.27
N LEU A 8 -14.01 -27.67 12.25
CA LEU A 8 -15.11 -27.83 11.31
C LEU A 8 -15.86 -29.15 11.57
N SER A 9 -17.18 -29.15 11.40
CA SER A 9 -17.97 -30.38 11.35
C SER A 9 -17.58 -31.24 10.13
N GLU A 10 -17.96 -32.51 10.11
CA GLU A 10 -17.65 -33.39 8.96
C GLU A 10 -18.24 -32.84 7.65
N GLU A 11 -19.46 -32.29 7.70
CA GLU A 11 -20.09 -31.64 6.54
C GLU A 11 -19.31 -30.39 6.08
N GLN A 12 -18.86 -29.56 7.02
CA GLN A 12 -18.06 -28.37 6.72
C GLN A 12 -16.66 -28.72 6.19
N GLN A 13 -16.08 -29.84 6.64
CA GLN A 13 -14.82 -30.37 6.12
C GLN A 13 -14.96 -30.81 4.66
N VAL A 14 -16.02 -31.55 4.33
CA VAL A 14 -16.33 -31.95 2.95
C VAL A 14 -16.60 -30.72 2.08
N TRP A 15 -17.34 -29.73 2.60
CA TRP A 15 -17.57 -28.47 1.91
C TRP A 15 -16.26 -27.71 1.61
N LEU A 16 -15.31 -27.65 2.55
CA LEU A 16 -14.01 -27.01 2.31
C LEU A 16 -13.22 -27.74 1.21
N VAL A 17 -13.33 -29.06 1.14
CA VAL A 17 -12.72 -29.86 0.07
C VAL A 17 -13.37 -29.55 -1.28
N ASP A 18 -14.70 -29.47 -1.33
CA ASP A 18 -15.43 -29.10 -2.53
C ASP A 18 -15.07 -27.68 -2.99
N LEU A 19 -14.85 -26.77 -2.05
CA LEU A 19 -14.39 -25.42 -2.34
C LEU A 19 -12.98 -25.41 -2.93
N ALA A 20 -12.07 -26.26 -2.45
CA ALA A 20 -10.76 -26.43 -3.05
C ALA A 20 -10.84 -27.01 -4.47
N VAL A 21 -11.78 -27.93 -4.75
CA VAL A 21 -12.02 -28.42 -6.12
C VAL A 21 -12.49 -27.28 -7.03
N ALA A 22 -13.39 -26.42 -6.55
CA ALA A 22 -13.83 -25.25 -7.31
C ALA A 22 -12.70 -24.25 -7.56
N ALA A 23 -11.80 -24.08 -6.58
CA ALA A 23 -10.63 -23.22 -6.70
C ALA A 23 -9.66 -23.71 -7.79
N ILE A 24 -9.30 -24.99 -7.74
CA ILE A 24 -8.38 -25.60 -8.69
C ILE A 24 -8.93 -25.56 -10.11
N TRP A 25 -10.23 -25.82 -10.30
CA TRP A 25 -10.83 -25.82 -11.63
C TRP A 25 -11.33 -24.45 -12.09
N ALA A 26 -11.00 -23.37 -11.39
CA ALA A 26 -11.48 -22.04 -11.75
C ALA A 26 -10.90 -21.58 -13.10
N ASP A 27 -9.61 -21.82 -13.34
CA ASP A 27 -8.92 -21.50 -14.59
C ASP A 27 -9.00 -22.63 -15.64
N GLY A 28 -9.50 -23.81 -15.25
CA GLY A 28 -9.68 -24.98 -16.10
C GLY A 28 -8.44 -25.87 -16.24
N GLU A 29 -7.35 -25.56 -15.52
CA GLU A 29 -6.15 -26.37 -15.46
C GLU A 29 -5.97 -27.00 -14.06
N ILE A 30 -5.06 -27.97 -13.95
CA ILE A 30 -4.67 -28.50 -12.64
C ILE A 30 -3.18 -28.69 -12.64
N THR A 31 -2.52 -27.98 -11.74
CA THR A 31 -1.10 -28.10 -11.50
C THR A 31 -0.84 -29.13 -10.41
N MET A 32 0.36 -29.72 -10.42
CA MET A 32 0.74 -30.67 -9.37
C MET A 32 0.81 -30.03 -7.97
N PRO A 33 1.30 -28.78 -7.78
CA PRO A 33 1.24 -28.08 -6.50
C PRO A 33 -0.18 -27.94 -5.93
N GLU A 34 -1.18 -27.68 -6.78
CA GLU A 34 -2.59 -27.64 -6.39
C GLU A 34 -3.09 -29.02 -5.97
N PHE A 35 -2.79 -30.05 -6.76
CA PHE A 35 -3.14 -31.43 -6.44
C PHE A 35 -2.53 -31.90 -5.11
N GLU A 36 -1.30 -31.50 -4.80
CA GLU A 36 -0.67 -31.80 -3.51
C GLU A 36 -1.37 -31.10 -2.34
N ASN A 37 -1.76 -29.83 -2.51
CA ASN A 37 -2.51 -29.10 -1.50
C ASN A 37 -3.91 -29.68 -1.28
N PHE A 38 -4.58 -30.07 -2.37
CA PHE A 38 -5.85 -30.80 -2.33
C PHE A 38 -5.69 -32.15 -1.60
N SER A 39 -4.69 -32.95 -1.97
CA SER A 39 -4.40 -34.23 -1.32
C SER A 39 -4.14 -34.07 0.17
N ARG A 40 -3.44 -32.99 0.57
CA ARG A 40 -3.22 -32.64 1.98
C ARG A 40 -4.54 -32.33 2.69
N LEU A 41 -5.43 -31.57 2.07
CA LEU A 41 -6.74 -31.26 2.62
C LEU A 41 -7.61 -32.54 2.76
N VAL A 42 -7.70 -33.37 1.72
CA VAL A 42 -8.44 -34.65 1.72
C VAL A 42 -7.90 -35.63 2.76
N SER A 43 -6.58 -35.66 2.99
CA SER A 43 -5.97 -36.53 3.99
C SER A 43 -6.49 -36.28 5.41
N CYS A 44 -6.97 -35.05 5.68
CA CYS A 44 -7.50 -34.63 6.97
C CYS A 44 -8.96 -35.05 7.20
N LEU A 45 -9.67 -35.57 6.20
CA LEU A 45 -11.00 -36.16 6.38
C LEU A 45 -10.91 -37.43 7.23
N ASN A 46 -11.94 -37.71 8.03
CA ASN A 46 -11.97 -38.93 8.85
C ASN A 46 -12.52 -40.13 8.05
N ASP A 47 -13.56 -39.92 7.23
CA ASP A 47 -14.25 -40.98 6.48
C ASP A 47 -13.51 -41.37 5.18
N PRO A 48 -13.08 -42.63 5.02
CA PRO A 48 -12.49 -43.14 3.79
C PRO A 48 -13.41 -43.07 2.56
N LEU A 49 -14.73 -43.14 2.73
CA LEU A 49 -15.68 -43.02 1.62
C LEU A 49 -15.73 -41.58 1.11
N GLN A 50 -15.81 -40.61 2.00
CA GLN A 50 -15.72 -39.18 1.64
C GLN A 50 -14.41 -38.86 0.92
N LYS A 51 -13.27 -39.41 1.37
CA LYS A 51 -11.98 -39.23 0.67
C LYS A 51 -12.05 -39.68 -0.80
N LYS A 52 -12.60 -40.87 -1.04
CA LYS A 52 -12.76 -41.40 -2.41
C LYS A 52 -13.73 -40.54 -3.24
N LEU A 53 -14.84 -40.10 -2.65
CA LEU A 53 -15.77 -39.21 -3.33
C LEU A 53 -15.13 -37.86 -3.69
N SER A 54 -14.35 -37.27 -2.79
CA SER A 54 -13.67 -36.00 -3.05
C SER A 54 -12.66 -36.11 -4.20
N VAL A 55 -11.85 -37.17 -4.23
CA VAL A 55 -10.94 -37.43 -5.37
C VAL A 55 -11.73 -37.58 -6.66
N LYS A 56 -12.83 -38.33 -6.64
CA LYS A 56 -13.71 -38.48 -7.80
C LYS A 56 -14.31 -37.15 -8.27
N LYS A 57 -14.70 -36.25 -7.36
CA LYS A 57 -15.20 -34.91 -7.74
C LYS A 57 -14.14 -34.07 -8.46
N LEU A 58 -12.88 -34.18 -8.04
CA LEU A 58 -11.76 -33.54 -8.72
C LEU A 58 -11.57 -34.11 -10.14
N GLU A 59 -11.64 -35.44 -10.29
CA GLU A 59 -11.56 -36.13 -11.60
C GLU A 59 -12.73 -35.77 -12.53
N ASP A 60 -13.95 -35.73 -12.00
CA ASP A 60 -15.18 -35.45 -12.74
C ASP A 60 -15.33 -33.95 -13.11
N ARG A 61 -14.38 -33.09 -12.72
CA ARG A 61 -14.39 -31.62 -12.91
C ARG A 61 -15.69 -30.95 -12.46
N LYS A 62 -16.29 -31.50 -11.39
CA LYS A 62 -17.61 -31.06 -10.96
C LYS A 62 -17.49 -29.82 -10.08
N VAL A 63 -17.60 -28.65 -10.69
CA VAL A 63 -17.67 -27.36 -9.98
C VAL A 63 -19.01 -27.28 -9.24
N VAL A 64 -18.96 -27.23 -7.90
CA VAL A 64 -20.13 -27.10 -7.05
C VAL A 64 -20.38 -25.61 -6.78
N PRO A 65 -21.61 -25.09 -6.94
CA PRO A 65 -21.95 -23.73 -6.57
C PRO A 65 -21.59 -23.47 -5.10
N VAL A 66 -20.80 -22.42 -4.86
CA VAL A 66 -20.36 -22.07 -3.52
C VAL A 66 -21.54 -21.49 -2.74
N SER A 67 -21.92 -22.14 -1.65
CA SER A 67 -22.84 -21.61 -0.65
C SER A 67 -22.26 -21.83 0.74
N LEU A 68 -22.59 -20.97 1.70
CA LEU A 68 -22.07 -21.07 3.06
C LEU A 68 -22.83 -22.19 3.81
N PRO A 69 -22.14 -23.19 4.39
CA PRO A 69 -22.80 -24.22 5.18
C PRO A 69 -23.34 -23.63 6.50
N GLU A 70 -24.44 -24.20 7.00
CA GLU A 70 -25.04 -23.76 8.27
C GLU A 70 -24.07 -23.94 9.45
N GLY A 71 -24.18 -23.01 10.42
CA GLY A 71 -23.41 -23.08 11.67
C GLY A 71 -21.90 -22.86 11.53
N LEU A 72 -21.41 -22.40 10.38
CA LEU A 72 -19.98 -22.11 10.19
C LEU A 72 -19.57 -20.83 10.97
N PRO A 73 -18.63 -20.91 11.93
CA PRO A 73 -18.23 -19.73 12.71
C PRO A 73 -17.61 -18.65 11.82
N LYS A 74 -17.98 -17.38 12.01
CA LYS A 74 -17.42 -16.29 11.19
C LYS A 74 -15.91 -16.20 11.33
N GLU A 75 -15.36 -16.57 12.47
CA GLU A 75 -13.94 -16.48 12.81
C GLU A 75 -13.06 -17.47 12.03
N VAL A 76 -13.65 -18.51 11.41
CA VAL A 76 -12.89 -19.44 10.54
C VAL A 76 -12.87 -19.01 9.07
N LEU A 77 -13.81 -18.16 8.64
CA LEU A 77 -13.92 -17.73 7.23
C LEU A 77 -12.64 -17.08 6.67
N PRO A 78 -11.92 -16.21 7.41
CA PRO A 78 -10.65 -15.64 6.93
C PRO A 78 -9.58 -16.70 6.70
N VAL A 79 -9.52 -17.70 7.59
CA VAL A 79 -8.56 -18.80 7.49
C VAL A 79 -8.88 -19.68 6.29
N ILE A 80 -10.16 -19.99 6.09
CA ILE A 80 -10.64 -20.75 4.92
C ILE A 80 -10.25 -20.01 3.64
N TYR A 81 -10.60 -18.73 3.55
CA TYR A 81 -10.30 -17.91 2.39
C TYR A 81 -8.80 -17.89 2.06
N GLN A 82 -7.94 -17.73 3.08
CA GLN A 82 -6.49 -17.75 2.90
C GLN A 82 -5.91 -19.12 2.52
N GLU A 83 -6.54 -20.23 2.91
CA GLU A 83 -6.11 -21.56 2.46
C GLU A 83 -6.53 -21.80 1.01
N ILE A 84 -7.72 -21.35 0.59
CA ILE A 84 -8.16 -21.41 -0.80
C ILE A 84 -7.31 -20.53 -1.70
N MET A 85 -7.12 -19.26 -1.33
CA MET A 85 -6.21 -18.35 -2.03
C MET A 85 -4.78 -18.90 -2.11
N GLY A 86 -4.31 -19.59 -1.07
CA GLY A 86 -3.00 -20.23 -1.06
C GLY A 86 -2.87 -21.43 -1.99
N ILE A 87 -3.99 -22.07 -2.38
CA ILE A 87 -4.03 -23.10 -3.41
C ILE A 87 -3.90 -22.44 -4.77
N MET A 88 -4.69 -21.40 -5.05
CA MET A 88 -4.70 -20.70 -6.33
C MET A 88 -3.32 -20.11 -6.68
N ILE A 89 -2.69 -19.37 -5.77
CA ILE A 89 -1.39 -18.73 -6.06
C ILE A 89 -0.17 -19.68 -6.04
N CYS A 90 -0.37 -21.00 -5.95
CA CYS A 90 0.74 -21.92 -5.70
C CYS A 90 1.58 -22.25 -6.96
N ASP A 91 1.02 -21.99 -8.14
CA ASP A 91 1.67 -22.06 -9.45
C ASP A 91 2.28 -20.70 -9.89
N TRP A 92 2.16 -19.68 -9.03
CA TRP A 92 2.64 -18.31 -9.20
C TRP A 92 1.86 -17.45 -10.19
N ILE A 93 0.67 -17.91 -10.57
CA ILE A 93 -0.27 -17.16 -11.39
C ILE A 93 -1.55 -17.01 -10.57
N LEU A 94 -2.27 -15.91 -10.79
CA LEU A 94 -3.63 -15.77 -10.29
C LEU A 94 -4.48 -15.35 -11.49
N ALA A 95 -5.10 -16.34 -12.12
CA ALA A 95 -5.95 -16.18 -13.29
C ALA A 95 -7.15 -15.28 -12.98
N GLU A 96 -7.76 -14.71 -14.01
CA GLU A 96 -8.88 -13.78 -13.80
C GLU A 96 -10.10 -14.53 -13.23
N GLU A 97 -10.30 -15.77 -13.67
CA GLU A 97 -11.34 -16.67 -13.21
C GLU A 97 -11.18 -17.04 -11.71
N GLU A 98 -9.94 -17.22 -11.25
CA GLU A 98 -9.65 -17.42 -9.83
C GLU A 98 -9.93 -16.16 -9.01
N LYS A 99 -9.62 -14.97 -9.56
CA LYS A 99 -9.99 -13.70 -8.91
C LYS A 99 -11.50 -13.55 -8.82
N GLU A 100 -12.23 -13.87 -9.88
CA GLU A 100 -13.70 -13.85 -9.86
C GLU A 100 -14.26 -14.79 -8.78
N LEU A 101 -13.71 -16.00 -8.65
CA LEU A 101 -14.11 -16.93 -7.59
C LEU A 101 -13.77 -16.39 -6.20
N LEU A 102 -12.60 -15.78 -6.01
CA LEU A 102 -12.22 -15.12 -4.76
C LEU A 102 -13.13 -13.93 -4.44
N GLU A 103 -13.56 -13.16 -5.44
CA GLU A 103 -14.54 -12.09 -5.26
C GLU A 103 -15.90 -12.65 -4.81
N GLN A 104 -16.39 -13.68 -5.48
CA GLN A 104 -17.63 -14.37 -5.11
C GLN A 104 -17.56 -14.92 -3.67
N LEU A 105 -16.45 -15.57 -3.32
CA LEU A 105 -16.22 -16.06 -1.96
C LEU A 105 -16.20 -14.94 -0.94
N SER A 106 -15.56 -13.83 -1.26
CA SER A 106 -15.52 -12.66 -0.39
C SER A 106 -16.90 -12.05 -0.18
N ASP A 107 -17.78 -12.10 -1.19
CA ASP A 107 -19.18 -11.66 -1.07
C ASP A 107 -19.99 -12.64 -0.22
N ILE A 108 -19.85 -13.96 -0.45
CA ILE A 108 -20.55 -15.01 0.33
C ILE A 108 -20.11 -14.99 1.80
N PHE A 109 -18.82 -14.77 2.08
CA PHE A 109 -18.28 -14.68 3.44
C PHE A 109 -18.64 -13.35 4.10
N GLY A 110 -19.17 -12.41 3.33
CA GLY A 110 -19.52 -11.07 3.77
C GLY A 110 -18.29 -10.30 4.23
N PHE A 111 -17.17 -10.36 3.50
CA PHE A 111 -16.01 -9.51 3.80
C PHE A 111 -16.18 -8.10 3.23
N THR A 112 -15.78 -7.10 4.00
CA THR A 112 -15.75 -5.71 3.52
C THR A 112 -14.84 -5.58 2.30
N LYS A 113 -15.18 -4.66 1.37
CA LYS A 113 -14.34 -4.36 0.19
C LYS A 113 -12.89 -4.02 0.55
N MET A 114 -12.66 -3.32 1.66
CA MET A 114 -11.32 -2.96 2.11
C MET A 114 -10.53 -4.18 2.60
N TYR A 115 -11.20 -5.11 3.29
CA TYR A 115 -10.56 -6.35 3.74
C TYR A 115 -10.24 -7.26 2.54
N ARG A 116 -11.16 -7.38 1.57
CA ARG A 116 -10.92 -8.05 0.29
C ARG A 116 -9.68 -7.50 -0.41
N ALA A 117 -9.60 -6.18 -0.58
CA ALA A 117 -8.46 -5.54 -1.24
C ALA A 117 -7.13 -5.82 -0.50
N LYS A 118 -7.14 -5.89 0.84
CA LYS A 118 -5.95 -6.28 1.62
C LYS A 118 -5.54 -7.72 1.37
N LEU A 119 -6.49 -8.65 1.26
CA LEU A 119 -6.21 -10.06 0.99
C LEU A 119 -5.63 -10.28 -0.41
N ILE A 120 -6.22 -9.64 -1.43
CA ILE A 120 -5.70 -9.67 -2.81
C ILE A 120 -4.29 -9.07 -2.86
N HIS A 121 -4.09 -7.90 -2.24
CA HIS A 121 -2.76 -7.29 -2.20
C HIS A 121 -1.71 -8.17 -1.51
N TRP A 122 -2.09 -8.88 -0.44
CA TRP A 122 -1.19 -9.86 0.19
C TRP A 122 -0.85 -11.03 -0.74
N ALA A 123 -1.80 -11.51 -1.55
CA ALA A 123 -1.54 -12.54 -2.55
C ALA A 123 -0.54 -12.05 -3.62
N GLU A 124 -0.76 -10.83 -4.13
CA GLU A 124 0.13 -10.16 -5.09
C GLU A 124 1.55 -9.96 -4.52
N GLU A 125 1.68 -9.52 -3.26
CA GLU A 125 2.97 -9.43 -2.58
C GLU A 125 3.68 -10.80 -2.50
N GLY A 126 2.92 -11.88 -2.29
CA GLY A 126 3.44 -13.24 -2.23
C GLY A 126 3.96 -13.73 -3.58
N MET A 127 3.20 -13.50 -4.65
CA MET A 127 3.61 -13.82 -6.02
C MET A 127 4.83 -13.00 -6.45
N ALA A 128 4.83 -11.69 -6.18
CA ALA A 128 5.98 -10.82 -6.46
C ALA A 128 7.23 -11.28 -5.69
N TRP A 129 7.08 -11.67 -4.42
CA TRP A 129 8.17 -12.25 -3.65
C TRP A 129 8.69 -13.56 -4.27
N GLN A 130 7.84 -14.46 -4.75
CA GLN A 130 8.29 -15.68 -5.43
C GLN A 130 9.01 -15.35 -6.75
N GLU A 131 8.48 -14.42 -7.54
CA GLU A 131 9.07 -13.96 -8.80
C GLU A 131 10.48 -13.38 -8.61
N GLU A 132 10.74 -12.73 -7.47
CA GLU A 132 12.06 -12.21 -7.12
C GLU A 132 13.16 -13.31 -7.03
N GLN A 133 12.79 -14.60 -6.91
CA GLN A 133 13.78 -15.70 -7.00
C GLN A 133 14.54 -15.69 -8.32
N ARG A 134 13.94 -15.20 -9.41
CA ARG A 134 14.59 -15.10 -10.72
C ARG A 134 15.82 -14.18 -10.67
N TYR A 135 15.86 -13.21 -9.76
CA TYR A 135 17.03 -12.33 -9.59
C TYR A 135 18.20 -12.99 -8.86
N LEU A 136 17.94 -14.11 -8.17
CA LEU A 136 18.97 -14.93 -7.51
C LEU A 136 19.63 -15.92 -8.48
N LEU A 137 19.01 -16.14 -9.64
CA LEU A 137 19.52 -17.04 -10.66
C LEU A 137 20.64 -16.38 -11.50
N PRO A 138 21.73 -17.10 -11.80
CA PRO A 138 22.72 -16.68 -12.76
C PRO A 138 22.12 -16.45 -14.15
N LYS A 139 22.74 -15.57 -14.94
CA LYS A 139 22.33 -15.35 -16.34
C LYS A 139 22.36 -16.66 -17.12
N GLY A 140 21.26 -16.98 -17.80
CA GLY A 140 21.13 -18.18 -18.63
C GLY A 140 20.56 -19.40 -17.91
N ILE A 141 20.27 -19.29 -16.61
CA ILE A 141 19.52 -20.32 -15.87
C ILE A 141 18.06 -19.86 -15.75
N THR A 142 17.14 -20.72 -16.17
CA THR A 142 15.69 -20.55 -15.98
C THR A 142 15.16 -21.76 -15.22
N LEU A 143 14.33 -21.52 -14.21
CA LEU A 143 13.65 -22.59 -13.49
C LEU A 143 12.21 -22.67 -14.01
N ASP A 144 11.94 -23.68 -14.83
CA ASP A 144 10.59 -23.96 -15.34
C ASP A 144 9.70 -24.64 -14.27
N ASP A 145 10.33 -25.36 -13.34
CA ASP A 145 9.70 -25.91 -12.13
C ASP A 145 10.54 -25.53 -10.90
N SER A 146 9.86 -25.17 -9.81
CA SER A 146 10.50 -24.81 -8.55
C SER A 146 10.81 -26.02 -7.65
N ARG A 147 10.51 -27.24 -8.11
CA ARG A 147 10.72 -28.50 -7.39
C ARG A 147 12.03 -29.17 -7.77
N VAL A 148 12.57 -29.93 -6.83
CA VAL A 148 13.78 -30.73 -7.03
C VAL A 148 13.43 -31.99 -7.85
N PRO A 149 14.09 -32.24 -9.00
CA PRO A 149 13.79 -33.38 -9.88
C PRO A 149 14.38 -34.69 -9.34
N LEU A 150 13.85 -35.19 -8.22
CA LEU A 150 14.37 -36.39 -7.54
C LEU A 150 14.40 -37.66 -8.42
N HIS A 151 13.61 -37.70 -9.49
CA HIS A 151 13.57 -38.81 -10.43
C HIS A 151 14.72 -38.78 -11.44
N GLU A 152 15.30 -37.61 -11.69
CA GLU A 152 16.47 -37.43 -12.56
C GLU A 152 17.80 -37.59 -11.81
N MET A 153 17.73 -37.55 -10.48
CA MET A 153 18.90 -37.66 -9.60
C MET A 153 19.33 -39.11 -9.37
N ASP A 154 20.63 -39.32 -9.32
CA ASP A 154 21.22 -40.62 -8.95
C ASP A 154 21.20 -40.87 -7.43
N GLY A 155 21.61 -42.07 -7.01
CA GLY A 155 21.64 -42.46 -5.60
C GLY A 155 22.46 -41.50 -4.72
N PRO A 156 23.74 -41.24 -5.03
CA PRO A 156 24.56 -40.26 -4.31
C PRO A 156 23.93 -38.86 -4.22
N GLN A 157 23.34 -38.36 -5.30
CA GLN A 157 22.67 -37.05 -5.35
C GLN A 157 21.46 -36.99 -4.42
N LYS A 158 20.61 -38.03 -4.43
CA LYS A 158 19.44 -38.12 -3.53
C LYS A 158 19.84 -38.15 -2.06
N VAL A 159 20.92 -38.87 -1.73
CA VAL A 159 21.48 -38.90 -0.37
C VAL A 159 21.99 -37.52 0.02
N TRP A 160 22.75 -36.85 -0.85
CA TRP A 160 23.26 -35.51 -0.61
C TRP A 160 22.15 -34.49 -0.38
N TYR A 161 21.09 -34.51 -1.19
CA TYR A 161 19.92 -33.67 -1.01
C TYR A 161 19.26 -33.87 0.36
N ALA A 162 19.07 -35.13 0.77
CA ALA A 162 18.55 -35.43 2.09
C ALA A 162 19.49 -34.95 3.21
N GLU A 163 20.81 -35.07 3.06
CA GLU A 163 21.79 -34.52 4.01
C GLU A 163 21.71 -33.00 4.10
N ALA A 164 21.60 -32.29 2.97
CA ALA A 164 21.46 -30.85 2.93
C ALA A 164 20.18 -30.38 3.64
N LEU A 165 19.04 -31.06 3.38
CA LEU A 165 17.79 -30.81 4.10
C LEU A 165 17.89 -31.07 5.60
N ILE A 166 18.51 -32.19 6.02
CA ILE A 166 18.71 -32.48 7.45
C ILE A 166 19.58 -31.42 8.08
N SER A 167 20.67 -31.02 7.41
CA SER A 167 21.60 -30.01 7.91
C SER A 167 20.88 -28.67 8.12
N ALA A 168 19.99 -28.28 7.19
CA ALA A 168 19.17 -27.09 7.28
C ALA A 168 18.08 -27.15 8.36
N ILE A 169 17.34 -28.27 8.43
CA ILE A 169 16.25 -28.46 9.39
C ILE A 169 16.78 -28.54 10.82
N MET A 170 17.93 -29.16 11.01
CA MET A 170 18.50 -29.36 12.34
C MET A 170 19.21 -28.11 12.89
N ILE A 171 19.07 -26.93 12.27
CA ILE A 171 19.77 -25.70 12.64
C ILE A 171 19.44 -25.19 14.06
N ASP A 172 18.23 -25.45 14.52
CA ASP A 172 17.78 -25.11 15.87
C ASP A 172 17.76 -26.32 16.81
N GLY A 173 17.97 -27.54 16.28
CA GLY A 173 17.94 -28.79 17.05
C GLY A 173 16.53 -29.28 17.36
N LEU A 174 15.52 -28.64 16.77
CA LEU A 174 14.11 -28.99 16.88
C LEU A 174 13.59 -29.34 15.48
N ILE A 175 12.60 -30.22 15.41
CA ILE A 175 11.96 -30.57 14.13
C ILE A 175 10.46 -30.52 14.33
N ASP A 176 9.80 -29.71 13.49
CA ASP A 176 8.35 -29.67 13.45
C ASP A 176 7.74 -30.73 12.50
N GLU A 177 6.41 -30.88 12.54
CA GLU A 177 5.71 -31.87 11.70
C GLU A 177 5.85 -31.62 10.18
N ILE A 178 6.06 -30.37 9.76
CA ILE A 178 6.18 -29.98 8.35
C ILE A 178 7.57 -30.36 7.85
N GLN A 179 8.62 -29.95 8.56
CA GLN A 179 10.01 -30.29 8.30
C GLN A 179 10.22 -31.81 8.28
N MET A 180 9.63 -32.54 9.25
CA MET A 180 9.68 -34.01 9.28
C MET A 180 9.03 -34.64 8.03
N ARG A 181 7.98 -34.03 7.48
CA ARG A 181 7.32 -34.54 6.27
C ARG A 181 8.18 -34.34 5.03
N ILE A 182 8.83 -33.18 4.91
CA ILE A 182 9.76 -32.88 3.80
C ILE A 182 10.92 -33.89 3.82
N LEU A 183 11.51 -34.14 5.00
CA LEU A 183 12.55 -35.16 5.16
C LEU A 183 12.08 -36.56 4.77
N LYS A 184 10.89 -36.96 5.18
CA LYS A 184 10.33 -38.27 4.79
C LYS A 184 10.14 -38.37 3.28
N ARG A 185 9.66 -37.31 2.62
CA ARG A 185 9.55 -37.27 1.16
C ARG A 185 10.91 -37.46 0.49
N ALA A 186 11.94 -36.74 0.94
CA ALA A 186 13.30 -36.89 0.42
C ALA A 186 13.86 -38.31 0.60
N MET A 187 13.69 -38.90 1.79
CA MET A 187 14.22 -40.23 2.12
C MET A 187 13.54 -41.38 1.37
N VAL A 188 12.28 -41.23 0.94
CA VAL A 188 11.55 -42.28 0.20
C VAL A 188 12.20 -42.58 -1.16
N PHE A 189 12.88 -41.62 -1.77
CA PHE A 189 13.54 -41.82 -3.07
C PHE A 189 14.93 -42.46 -2.95
N ILE A 190 15.43 -42.72 -1.74
CA ILE A 190 16.74 -43.33 -1.50
C ILE A 190 16.59 -44.85 -1.50
N ASP A 191 17.19 -45.50 -2.50
CA ASP A 191 17.07 -46.94 -2.70
C ASP A 191 17.80 -47.76 -1.63
N ASN A 192 18.87 -47.22 -1.03
CA ASN A 192 19.70 -47.93 -0.06
C ASN A 192 19.15 -47.78 1.37
N PRO A 193 18.63 -48.85 2.00
CA PRO A 193 18.06 -48.76 3.35
C PRO A 193 19.08 -48.40 4.43
N LYS A 194 20.38 -48.72 4.23
CA LYS A 194 21.43 -48.36 5.19
C LYS A 194 21.65 -46.85 5.25
N GLU A 195 21.59 -46.18 4.11
CA GLU A 195 21.68 -44.72 4.04
C GLU A 195 20.46 -44.07 4.70
N VAL A 196 19.26 -44.59 4.45
CA VAL A 196 18.04 -44.13 5.13
C VAL A 196 18.18 -44.25 6.66
N GLN A 197 18.69 -45.38 7.17
CA GLN A 197 18.92 -45.56 8.60
C GLN A 197 19.98 -44.60 9.16
N ARG A 198 21.04 -44.32 8.40
CA ARG A 198 22.07 -43.34 8.77
C ARG A 198 21.48 -41.93 8.88
N LEU A 199 20.67 -41.52 7.91
CA LEU A 199 19.98 -40.22 7.88
C LEU A 199 18.98 -40.08 9.04
N ILE A 200 18.18 -41.11 9.30
CA ILE A 200 17.32 -41.20 10.48
C ILE A 200 18.14 -41.10 11.78
N GLY A 201 19.35 -41.65 11.79
CA GLY A 201 20.32 -41.53 12.89
C GLY A 201 20.67 -40.09 13.23
N TYR A 202 20.92 -39.22 12.23
CA TYR A 202 21.17 -37.80 12.49
C TYR A 202 19.98 -37.13 13.16
N VAL A 203 18.78 -37.36 12.63
CA VAL A 203 17.53 -36.80 13.14
C VAL A 203 17.27 -37.25 14.59
N LYS A 204 17.37 -38.55 14.87
CA LYS A 204 17.12 -39.12 16.21
C LYS A 204 18.10 -38.61 17.26
N ASN A 205 19.37 -38.47 16.88
CA ASN A 205 20.44 -38.05 17.80
C ASN A 205 20.62 -36.53 17.85
N LYS A 206 19.77 -35.76 17.15
CA LYS A 206 19.85 -34.30 17.02
C LYS A 206 21.21 -33.82 16.49
N LEU A 207 21.79 -34.59 15.57
CA LEU A 207 23.07 -34.31 14.94
C LEU A 207 22.86 -33.69 13.55
N ARG A 208 23.89 -32.99 13.05
CA ARG A 208 23.90 -32.45 11.68
C ARG A 208 24.93 -33.20 10.84
N PRO A 209 24.57 -33.64 9.63
CA PRO A 209 25.56 -34.02 8.65
C PRO A 209 26.36 -32.77 8.23
N SER A 210 27.65 -32.98 7.96
CA SER A 210 28.50 -31.94 7.37
C SER A 210 28.02 -31.65 5.95
N LEU A 211 27.89 -30.38 5.61
CA LEU A 211 27.51 -29.97 4.26
C LEU A 211 28.74 -30.11 3.34
N LEU A 212 28.74 -31.14 2.48
CA LEU A 212 29.81 -31.43 1.52
C LEU A 212 29.43 -30.94 0.11
N SER A 213 30.39 -30.85 -0.82
CA SER A 213 30.10 -30.42 -2.19
C SER A 213 29.12 -31.37 -2.89
N PRO A 214 28.17 -30.85 -3.69
CA PRO A 214 27.17 -31.67 -4.36
C PRO A 214 27.80 -32.65 -5.36
N PRO A 215 27.36 -33.92 -5.40
CA PRO A 215 27.94 -34.92 -6.30
C PRO A 215 27.40 -34.78 -7.73
N GLY A 216 28.08 -33.96 -8.54
CA GLY A 216 27.80 -33.86 -9.99
C GLY A 216 26.42 -33.31 -10.34
N LEU A 217 25.78 -32.55 -9.43
CA LEU A 217 24.52 -31.87 -9.72
C LEU A 217 24.74 -30.70 -10.68
N ASN A 218 23.81 -30.52 -11.61
CA ASN A 218 23.78 -29.32 -12.45
C ASN A 218 23.34 -28.09 -11.63
N ASN A 219 23.62 -26.89 -12.17
CA ASN A 219 23.31 -25.65 -11.45
C ASN A 219 21.81 -25.46 -11.21
N GLU A 220 20.95 -25.81 -12.17
CA GLU A 220 19.49 -25.71 -12.02
C GLU A 220 19.00 -26.48 -10.79
N THR A 221 19.42 -27.74 -10.65
CA THR A 221 19.07 -28.60 -9.51
C THR A 221 19.64 -28.05 -8.20
N ILE A 222 20.87 -27.53 -8.22
CA ILE A 222 21.49 -26.88 -7.05
C ILE A 222 20.65 -25.69 -6.56
N TYR A 223 20.15 -24.86 -7.47
CA TYR A 223 19.31 -23.71 -7.15
C TYR A 223 17.89 -24.12 -6.72
N GLN A 224 17.30 -25.16 -7.33
CA GLN A 224 16.02 -25.72 -6.87
C GLN A 224 16.13 -26.23 -5.42
N ILE A 225 17.17 -27.00 -5.11
CA ILE A 225 17.44 -27.48 -3.74
C ILE A 225 17.65 -26.30 -2.80
N PHE A 226 18.40 -25.27 -3.24
CA PHE A 226 18.63 -24.07 -2.46
C PHE A 226 17.32 -23.36 -2.10
N PHE A 227 16.45 -23.10 -3.07
CA PHE A 227 15.17 -22.45 -2.81
C PHE A 227 14.24 -23.29 -1.93
N GLU A 228 14.24 -24.62 -2.07
CA GLU A 228 13.50 -25.49 -1.16
C GLU A 228 14.02 -25.36 0.27
N ILE A 229 15.35 -25.42 0.47
CA ILE A 229 15.97 -25.24 1.78
C ILE A 229 15.65 -23.86 2.37
N LEU A 230 15.78 -22.80 1.57
CA LEU A 230 15.43 -21.44 1.99
C LEU A 230 13.96 -21.39 2.46
N ARG A 231 13.03 -21.98 1.71
CA ARG A 231 11.61 -22.05 2.10
C ARG A 231 11.41 -22.79 3.42
N VAL A 232 12.18 -23.84 3.68
CA VAL A 232 12.13 -24.63 4.92
C VAL A 232 12.61 -23.85 6.14
N ILE A 233 13.72 -23.11 6.04
CA ILE A 233 14.28 -22.34 7.17
C ILE A 233 13.54 -21.01 7.39
N SER A 234 12.83 -20.51 6.38
CA SER A 234 12.13 -19.22 6.40
C SER A 234 10.81 -19.17 7.19
N THR A 235 10.58 -20.14 8.08
CA THR A 235 9.33 -20.25 8.85
C THR A 235 9.21 -19.18 9.93
N ASN A 236 10.33 -18.74 10.50
CA ASN A 236 10.42 -17.74 11.57
C ASN A 236 11.52 -16.71 11.29
N GLU A 237 11.89 -15.90 12.29
CA GLU A 237 13.03 -14.97 12.18
C GLU A 237 14.35 -15.71 11.93
N LEU A 238 15.21 -15.15 11.06
CA LEU A 238 16.52 -15.71 10.74
C LEU A 238 17.49 -15.56 11.91
N SER A 239 17.93 -16.68 12.45
CA SER A 239 18.99 -16.78 13.44
C SER A 239 20.38 -16.68 12.80
N SER A 240 21.39 -16.32 13.61
CA SER A 240 22.78 -16.29 13.15
C SER A 240 23.28 -17.63 12.61
N LYS A 241 22.73 -18.76 13.08
CA LYS A 241 23.12 -20.10 12.61
C LYS A 241 22.55 -20.38 11.21
N GLU A 242 21.36 -19.88 10.90
CA GLU A 242 20.75 -19.99 9.57
C GLU A 242 21.50 -19.15 8.55
N LEU A 243 21.92 -17.94 8.93
CA LEU A 243 22.78 -17.09 8.09
C LEU A 243 24.10 -17.80 7.74
N VAL A 244 24.78 -18.38 8.74
CA VAL A 244 26.01 -19.15 8.51
C VAL A 244 25.77 -20.34 7.58
N PHE A 245 24.66 -21.06 7.76
CA PHE A 245 24.31 -22.18 6.89
C PHE A 245 24.09 -21.76 5.43
N ILE A 246 23.40 -20.63 5.20
CA ILE A 246 23.17 -20.11 3.84
C ILE A 246 24.51 -19.80 3.16
N GLY A 247 25.42 -19.14 3.86
CA GLY A 247 26.77 -18.86 3.36
C GLY A 247 27.60 -20.12 3.11
N ASP A 248 27.51 -21.11 3.99
CA ASP A 248 28.19 -22.40 3.81
C ASP A 248 27.62 -23.17 2.61
N TYR A 249 26.30 -23.18 2.42
CA TYR A 249 25.65 -23.79 1.26
C TYR A 249 26.10 -23.14 -0.04
N ALA A 250 26.05 -21.79 -0.11
CA ALA A 250 26.50 -21.04 -1.28
C ALA A 250 27.96 -21.34 -1.62
N ARG A 251 28.83 -21.41 -0.61
CA ARG A 251 30.26 -21.72 -0.78
C ARG A 251 30.49 -23.14 -1.29
N VAL A 252 29.87 -24.12 -0.65
CA VAL A 252 30.07 -25.55 -0.93
C VAL A 252 29.50 -25.95 -2.30
N CYS A 253 28.46 -25.25 -2.76
CA CYS A 253 27.86 -25.40 -4.08
C CYS A 253 28.49 -24.51 -5.16
N ASN A 254 29.57 -23.76 -4.85
CA ASN A 254 30.24 -22.84 -5.76
C ASN A 254 29.30 -21.79 -6.40
N MET A 255 28.36 -21.27 -5.63
CA MET A 255 27.46 -20.20 -6.08
C MET A 255 28.21 -18.88 -6.24
N PRO A 256 27.76 -17.99 -7.16
CA PRO A 256 28.35 -16.66 -7.33
C PRO A 256 28.39 -15.84 -6.05
N GLN A 257 29.40 -14.97 -5.94
CA GLN A 257 29.53 -14.03 -4.83
C GLN A 257 28.33 -13.09 -4.77
N GLY A 258 27.79 -12.87 -3.57
CA GLY A 258 26.64 -12.00 -3.32
C GLY A 258 25.27 -12.70 -3.35
N VAL A 259 25.19 -13.96 -3.80
CA VAL A 259 23.94 -14.76 -3.73
C VAL A 259 23.47 -14.93 -2.27
N GLU A 260 24.40 -15.04 -1.32
CA GLU A 260 24.09 -15.11 0.11
C GLU A 260 23.30 -13.88 0.59
N ASP A 261 23.81 -12.66 0.36
CA ASP A 261 23.16 -11.41 0.78
C ASP A 261 21.79 -11.26 0.13
N GLN A 262 21.69 -11.55 -1.16
CA GLN A 262 20.44 -11.46 -1.89
C GLN A 262 19.42 -12.50 -1.39
N ALA A 263 19.86 -13.74 -1.09
CA ALA A 263 19.01 -14.78 -0.54
C ALA A 263 18.50 -14.41 0.86
N VAL A 264 19.33 -13.79 1.70
CA VAL A 264 18.93 -13.31 3.02
C VAL A 264 17.87 -12.21 2.91
N ASP A 265 18.03 -11.26 1.98
CA ASP A 265 17.04 -10.21 1.77
C ASP A 265 15.72 -10.76 1.21
N TRP A 266 15.81 -11.70 0.27
CA TRP A 266 14.66 -12.43 -0.25
C TRP A 266 13.91 -13.18 0.87
N LEU A 267 14.63 -13.84 1.76
CA LEU A 267 14.07 -14.54 2.92
C LEU A 267 13.34 -13.59 3.88
N LYS A 268 13.93 -12.44 4.23
CA LYS A 268 13.31 -11.44 5.12
C LYS A 268 11.98 -10.95 4.58
N LYS A 269 11.88 -10.73 3.27
CA LYS A 269 10.60 -10.36 2.61
C LYS A 269 9.57 -11.47 2.77
N GLY A 270 9.94 -12.72 2.51
CA GLY A 270 9.06 -13.89 2.67
C GLY A 270 8.58 -14.12 4.10
N ILE A 271 9.45 -13.92 5.09
CA ILE A 271 9.10 -13.97 6.52
C ILE A 271 8.08 -12.88 6.84
N THR A 272 8.34 -11.64 6.42
CA THR A 272 7.43 -10.50 6.62
C THR A 272 6.07 -10.77 5.99
N TRP A 273 6.03 -11.28 4.76
CA TRP A 273 4.81 -11.64 4.04
C TRP A 273 4.01 -12.73 4.78
N ARG A 274 4.66 -13.78 5.28
CA ARG A 274 4.00 -14.82 6.10
C ARG A 274 3.50 -14.29 7.44
N GLN A 275 4.23 -13.39 8.09
CA GLN A 275 3.79 -12.77 9.34
C GLN A 275 2.53 -11.90 9.13
N LYS A 276 2.43 -11.20 7.99
CA LYS A 276 1.19 -10.47 7.61
C LYS A 276 -0.02 -11.39 7.49
N LYS A 277 0.15 -12.66 7.07
CA LYS A 277 -0.96 -13.65 6.98
C LYS A 277 -1.72 -13.79 8.30
N LYS A 278 -0.97 -13.86 9.42
CA LYS A 278 -1.55 -14.01 10.76
C LYS A 278 -2.32 -12.77 11.19
N SER A 279 -1.73 -11.57 11.02
CA SER A 279 -2.40 -10.32 11.40
C SER A 279 -3.66 -10.03 10.57
N MET A 280 -3.72 -10.50 9.31
CA MET A 280 -4.92 -10.41 8.50
C MET A 280 -6.06 -11.31 8.98
N THR A 281 -5.74 -12.48 9.54
CA THR A 281 -6.76 -13.36 10.14
C THR A 281 -7.35 -12.71 11.38
N GLU A 282 -6.51 -12.11 12.23
CA GLU A 282 -6.91 -11.42 13.46
C GLU A 282 -7.65 -10.09 13.18
N GLY A 283 -7.33 -9.44 12.05
CA GLY A 283 -7.94 -8.17 11.60
C GLY A 283 -9.07 -8.32 10.58
N ALA A 284 -9.75 -9.47 10.53
CA ALA A 284 -10.83 -9.73 9.59
C ALA A 284 -12.02 -8.78 9.78
N ALA A 285 -12.56 -8.26 8.67
CA ALA A 285 -13.68 -7.33 8.70
C ALA A 285 -14.84 -7.83 7.84
N PHE A 286 -16.00 -7.96 8.48
CA PHE A 286 -17.23 -8.46 7.87
C PHE A 286 -18.27 -7.34 7.67
N ASP A 287 -18.97 -7.39 6.54
CA ASP A 287 -20.25 -6.73 6.31
C ASP A 287 -21.31 -7.49 7.14
N ASN A 288 -21.85 -6.85 8.18
CA ASN A 288 -22.97 -7.45 8.93
C ASN A 288 -24.28 -7.18 8.21
N ASP A 289 -25.12 -8.19 8.07
CA ASP A 289 -26.48 -8.09 7.54
C ASP A 289 -27.22 -6.91 8.17
N GLY A 290 -27.52 -5.90 7.35
CA GLY A 290 -28.39 -4.77 7.69
C GLY A 290 -27.80 -3.64 8.53
N ALA A 291 -26.59 -3.77 9.08
CA ALA A 291 -25.90 -2.68 9.78
C ALA A 291 -24.59 -2.35 9.08
N SER A 292 -24.65 -1.33 8.21
CA SER A 292 -23.51 -0.62 7.63
C SER A 292 -22.21 -0.84 8.42
N SER A 293 -21.29 -1.59 7.82
CA SER A 293 -19.97 -1.96 8.35
C SER A 293 -19.07 -0.78 8.72
N LEU A 294 -19.56 0.45 8.53
CA LEU A 294 -18.95 1.69 8.99
C LEU A 294 -19.13 1.92 10.50
N ALA A 295 -20.02 1.22 11.21
CA ALA A 295 -20.36 1.55 12.61
C ALA A 295 -19.30 1.20 13.68
N LYS A 296 -18.32 0.34 13.39
CA LYS A 296 -17.46 -0.27 14.45
C LYS A 296 -15.94 -0.16 14.25
N SER A 297 -15.47 0.66 13.31
CA SER A 297 -14.02 0.96 13.21
C SER A 297 -13.67 2.11 14.16
N GLU A 298 -12.71 1.89 15.07
CA GLU A 298 -12.13 2.95 15.93
C GLU A 298 -11.43 4.07 15.12
N ASP A 299 -11.15 3.83 13.84
CA ASP A 299 -10.52 4.77 12.90
C ASP A 299 -11.53 5.30 11.84
N ARG A 300 -12.85 5.17 12.09
CA ARG A 300 -13.93 5.65 11.21
C ARG A 300 -13.97 7.19 11.19
N TRP A 301 -14.27 7.73 10.01
CA TRP A 301 -14.82 9.08 9.89
C TRP A 301 -16.21 9.13 10.54
N LEU A 302 -16.29 9.81 11.69
CA LEU A 302 -17.51 10.12 12.43
C LEU A 302 -18.20 11.32 11.80
N ASP A 303 -19.54 11.31 11.81
CA ASP A 303 -20.32 12.47 11.37
C ASP A 303 -20.18 13.61 12.37
N HIS A 304 -20.01 14.83 11.88
CA HIS A 304 -19.92 15.99 12.75
C HIS A 304 -21.31 16.28 13.37
N PRO A 305 -21.42 16.45 14.70
CA PRO A 305 -22.72 16.55 15.38
C PRO A 305 -23.57 17.76 14.95
N VAL A 306 -22.92 18.81 14.44
CA VAL A 306 -23.57 20.08 14.06
C VAL A 306 -23.62 20.30 12.54
N ASN A 307 -22.75 19.69 11.75
CA ASN A 307 -22.61 20.00 10.33
C ASN A 307 -22.57 18.72 9.50
N ASN A 308 -23.68 18.39 8.85
CA ASN A 308 -23.84 17.17 8.05
C ASN A 308 -22.96 17.11 6.79
N SER A 309 -22.30 18.20 6.40
CA SER A 309 -21.32 18.21 5.30
C SER A 309 -19.92 17.79 5.75
N LEU A 310 -19.72 17.63 7.06
CA LEU A 310 -18.42 17.42 7.68
C LEU A 310 -18.35 16.06 8.39
N THR A 311 -17.21 15.41 8.23
CA THR A 311 -16.84 14.24 9.01
C THR A 311 -15.50 14.49 9.69
N TYR A 312 -15.25 13.83 10.82
CA TYR A 312 -14.00 13.94 11.56
C TYR A 312 -13.53 12.57 12.03
N ARG A 313 -12.25 12.48 12.41
CA ARG A 313 -11.69 11.33 13.11
C ARG A 313 -10.66 11.80 14.12
N ASP A 314 -10.50 11.04 15.19
CA ASP A 314 -9.52 11.33 16.22
C ASP A 314 -8.19 10.65 15.89
N GLN A 315 -7.11 11.41 15.89
CA GLN A 315 -5.74 10.93 15.67
C GLN A 315 -4.81 11.43 16.78
N ALA A 316 -3.73 10.71 17.05
CA ALA A 316 -2.70 11.16 17.97
C ALA A 316 -1.59 11.94 17.24
N CYS A 317 -0.66 12.52 17.98
CA CYS A 317 0.47 13.24 17.40
C CYS A 317 1.68 12.32 17.18
N TRP A 318 2.18 12.20 15.94
CA TRP A 318 3.46 11.50 15.68
C TRP A 318 4.67 12.16 16.34
N PHE A 319 4.61 13.47 16.61
CA PHE A 319 5.76 14.24 17.08
C PHE A 319 5.96 14.18 18.58
N CYS A 320 4.90 14.43 19.38
CA CYS A 320 5.00 14.39 20.84
C CYS A 320 4.52 13.08 21.46
N GLU A 321 3.94 12.16 20.67
CA GLU A 321 3.55 10.79 21.05
C GLU A 321 2.64 10.66 22.27
N GLU A 322 2.00 11.76 22.65
CA GLU A 322 1.03 11.75 23.72
C GLU A 322 -0.37 11.46 23.20
N ASP A 323 -1.16 10.82 24.06
CA ASP A 323 -2.53 10.43 23.83
C ASP A 323 -3.49 11.63 23.90
N PHE A 324 -3.17 12.68 23.13
CA PHE A 324 -4.09 13.77 22.85
C PHE A 324 -4.87 13.48 21.57
N GLU A 325 -6.20 13.57 21.66
CA GLU A 325 -7.08 13.40 20.51
C GLU A 325 -7.08 14.66 19.63
N ILE A 326 -6.45 14.57 18.47
CA ILE A 326 -6.44 15.59 17.42
C ILE A 326 -7.56 15.25 16.44
N LYS A 327 -8.55 16.13 16.35
CA LYS A 327 -9.63 16.01 15.35
C LYS A 327 -9.10 16.39 13.98
N VAL A 328 -9.09 15.42 13.07
CA VAL A 328 -8.81 15.63 11.66
C VAL A 328 -10.12 15.61 10.89
N TYR A 329 -10.35 16.61 10.07
CA TYR A 329 -11.62 16.84 9.38
C TYR A 329 -11.56 16.50 7.89
N ARG A 330 -12.70 16.13 7.32
CA ARG A 330 -12.89 15.89 5.89
C ARG A 330 -14.32 16.22 5.47
N LEU A 331 -14.47 16.85 4.30
CA LEU A 331 -15.78 16.99 3.67
C LEU A 331 -16.38 15.64 3.30
N ARG A 332 -17.66 15.47 3.63
CA ARG A 332 -18.48 14.38 3.11
C ARG A 332 -18.47 14.45 1.57
N PRO A 333 -18.25 13.33 0.86
CA PRO A 333 -18.27 13.33 -0.60
C PRO A 333 -19.57 13.95 -1.13
N LYS A 334 -19.46 14.80 -2.15
CA LYS A 334 -20.60 15.47 -2.82
C LYS A 334 -21.46 16.34 -1.88
N SER A 335 -20.95 16.83 -0.75
CA SER A 335 -21.69 17.77 0.12
C SER A 335 -21.55 19.23 -0.32
N GLN A 336 -20.42 19.60 -0.94
CA GLN A 336 -20.14 20.94 -1.44
C GLN A 336 -19.88 20.87 -2.95
N LYS A 337 -20.18 21.94 -3.68
CA LYS A 337 -19.77 22.09 -5.09
C LYS A 337 -18.38 22.73 -5.15
N PRO A 338 -17.31 21.96 -5.45
CA PRO A 338 -15.98 22.54 -5.58
C PRO A 338 -15.88 23.29 -6.91
N MET A 339 -15.35 24.51 -6.86
CA MET A 339 -14.86 25.23 -8.02
C MET A 339 -13.37 25.48 -7.87
N SER A 340 -12.64 25.68 -8.96
CA SER A 340 -11.22 26.03 -8.91
C SER A 340 -11.03 27.50 -9.20
N ASN A 341 -10.18 28.17 -8.41
CA ASN A 341 -9.70 29.50 -8.77
C ASN A 341 -8.67 29.41 -9.92
N LEU A 342 -8.17 30.58 -10.35
CA LEU A 342 -7.17 30.70 -11.42
C LEU A 342 -5.91 29.87 -11.21
N PHE A 343 -5.53 29.64 -9.94
CA PHE A 343 -4.29 28.96 -9.55
C PHE A 343 -4.49 27.47 -9.22
N GLY A 344 -5.65 26.90 -9.51
CA GLY A 344 -5.93 25.49 -9.25
C GLY A 344 -6.35 25.17 -7.81
N ILE A 345 -6.65 26.18 -6.99
CA ILE A 345 -7.08 25.99 -5.60
C ILE A 345 -8.59 25.81 -5.54
N PRO A 346 -9.09 24.73 -4.92
CA PRO A 346 -10.51 24.53 -4.76
C PRO A 346 -11.09 25.54 -3.76
N TYR A 347 -12.27 26.05 -4.07
CA TYR A 347 -13.10 26.86 -3.19
C TYR A 347 -14.57 26.45 -3.32
N TYR A 348 -15.38 26.81 -2.33
CA TYR A 348 -16.76 26.35 -2.21
C TYR A 348 -17.68 27.58 -2.13
N LYS A 349 -18.66 27.71 -3.04
CA LYS A 349 -19.66 28.79 -2.99
C LYS A 349 -21.01 28.36 -2.44
N GLU A 350 -21.37 27.10 -2.65
CA GLU A 350 -22.68 26.60 -2.29
C GLU A 350 -22.64 25.11 -1.95
N PRO A 351 -23.58 24.65 -1.10
CA PRO A 351 -23.76 23.23 -0.84
C PRO A 351 -24.27 22.52 -2.10
N MET A 352 -24.08 21.20 -2.16
CA MET A 352 -24.58 20.39 -3.27
C MET A 352 -26.11 20.34 -3.29
N THR A 353 -26.73 20.22 -2.11
CA THR A 353 -28.18 20.19 -1.93
C THR A 353 -28.63 21.20 -0.88
N LYS A 354 -29.93 21.55 -0.86
CA LYS A 354 -30.51 22.42 0.18
C LYS A 354 -30.46 21.80 1.59
N ALA A 355 -30.27 20.49 1.69
CA ALA A 355 -30.18 19.78 2.95
C ALA A 355 -28.76 19.80 3.54
N ASP A 356 -27.74 20.04 2.72
CA ASP A 356 -26.34 20.09 3.16
C ASP A 356 -26.01 21.47 3.74
N HIS A 357 -25.30 21.49 4.87
CA HIS A 357 -24.79 22.74 5.41
C HIS A 357 -23.66 23.27 4.51
N PHE A 358 -23.72 24.55 4.15
CA PHE A 358 -22.61 25.20 3.47
C PHE A 358 -21.38 25.25 4.40
N LEU A 359 -20.19 24.99 3.83
CA LEU A 359 -18.94 25.05 4.56
C LEU A 359 -17.77 25.34 3.61
N ASP A 360 -17.07 26.45 3.83
CA ASP A 360 -15.75 26.64 3.25
C ASP A 360 -14.72 25.77 3.99
N PHE A 361 -14.47 24.58 3.44
CA PHE A 361 -13.57 23.61 4.06
C PHE A 361 -12.13 24.11 4.20
N ASN A 362 -11.69 25.07 3.38
CA ASN A 362 -10.35 25.63 3.52
C ASN A 362 -10.15 26.27 4.90
N ARG A 363 -11.21 26.76 5.56
CA ARG A 363 -11.10 27.35 6.91
C ARG A 363 -10.83 26.33 8.03
N ILE A 364 -11.13 25.05 7.79
CA ILE A 364 -11.05 24.00 8.83
C ILE A 364 -10.12 22.85 8.49
N ARG A 365 -9.58 22.82 7.26
CA ARG A 365 -8.76 21.72 6.74
C ARG A 365 -7.49 21.47 7.56
N ILE A 366 -6.95 22.47 8.24
CA ILE A 366 -5.71 22.35 9.00
C ILE A 366 -5.99 21.76 10.38
N SER A 367 -5.35 20.63 10.66
CA SER A 367 -5.35 20.00 11.99
C SER A 367 -4.11 20.47 12.77
N LEU A 368 -4.25 20.63 14.10
CA LEU A 368 -3.22 21.17 14.99
C LEU A 368 -3.06 20.29 16.23
N CYS A 369 -1.84 19.95 16.59
CA CYS A 369 -1.54 19.36 17.90
C CYS A 369 -1.47 20.48 18.96
N PRO A 370 -2.28 20.44 20.03
CA PRO A 370 -2.30 21.50 21.04
C PRO A 370 -1.01 21.60 21.86
N ARG A 371 -0.23 20.51 21.95
CA ARG A 371 0.99 20.49 22.78
C ARG A 371 2.24 20.98 22.05
N CYS A 372 2.52 20.41 20.89
CA CYS A 372 3.72 20.74 20.12
C CYS A 372 3.49 21.79 19.03
N LEU A 373 2.22 22.19 18.82
CA LEU A 373 1.79 23.15 17.80
C LEU A 373 2.17 22.73 16.38
N PHE A 374 2.41 21.44 16.13
CA PHE A 374 2.57 20.94 14.78
C PHE A 374 1.20 20.96 14.08
N ALA A 375 1.14 21.56 12.89
CA ALA A 375 -0.07 21.70 12.12
C ALA A 375 0.12 21.20 10.68
N SER A 376 -0.90 20.54 10.13
CA SER A 376 -0.87 20.04 8.77
C SER A 376 -2.29 19.83 8.20
N PRO A 377 -2.49 20.06 6.89
CA PRO A 377 -3.70 19.61 6.18
C PRO A 377 -3.70 18.11 5.85
N ALA A 378 -2.54 17.44 5.95
CA ALA A 378 -2.37 16.04 5.58
C ALA A 378 -2.57 15.16 6.82
N LYS A 379 -3.60 14.31 6.75
CA LYS A 379 -4.02 13.43 7.85
C LYS A 379 -2.95 12.36 8.19
N GLU A 380 -2.08 12.04 7.24
CA GLU A 380 -0.97 11.10 7.37
C GLU A 380 0.14 11.65 8.27
N MET A 381 0.17 12.97 8.47
CA MET A 381 1.09 13.63 9.40
C MET A 381 0.65 13.53 10.87
N PHE A 382 -0.44 12.82 11.12
CA PHE A 382 -0.94 12.46 12.46
C PHE A 382 -1.12 10.94 12.57
N LYS A 383 -0.97 10.42 13.79
CA LYS A 383 -0.97 9.00 14.12
C LYS A 383 -2.41 8.46 14.13
N PRO A 384 -2.80 7.55 13.21
CA PRO A 384 -4.10 6.88 13.29
C PRO A 384 -4.17 6.00 14.55
N LYS A 385 -5.38 5.66 15.01
CA LYS A 385 -5.55 4.75 16.16
C LYS A 385 -5.07 3.33 15.81
N THR A 386 -5.29 2.90 14.56
CA THR A 386 -4.93 1.56 14.08
C THR A 386 -4.10 1.62 12.80
N GLY A 387 -2.89 1.04 12.84
CA GLY A 387 -1.99 1.06 11.69
C GLY A 387 -1.49 2.46 11.33
N GLY A 388 -0.41 2.54 10.57
CA GLY A 388 0.20 3.81 10.16
C GLY A 388 1.71 3.77 10.28
N VAL A 389 2.39 4.39 9.32
CA VAL A 389 3.83 4.51 9.29
C VAL A 389 4.21 5.91 9.75
N LYS A 390 5.00 6.01 10.82
CA LYS A 390 5.51 7.29 11.31
C LYS A 390 6.39 7.93 10.22
N PRO A 391 6.11 9.18 9.79
CA PRO A 391 7.00 9.90 8.89
C PRO A 391 8.43 9.95 9.44
N LYS A 392 9.41 9.56 8.62
CA LYS A 392 10.82 9.40 9.02
C LYS A 392 11.37 10.65 9.71
N VAL A 393 10.99 11.83 9.22
CA VAL A 393 11.38 13.14 9.75
C VAL A 393 11.04 13.32 11.24
N PHE A 394 9.96 12.71 11.74
CA PHE A 394 9.60 12.80 13.16
C PHE A 394 10.48 11.92 14.06
N GLY A 395 11.29 11.03 13.50
CA GLY A 395 12.34 10.29 14.21
C GLY A 395 13.71 10.99 14.24
N MET A 396 13.90 12.05 13.45
CA MET A 396 15.17 12.78 13.38
C MET A 396 15.34 13.74 14.56
N ARG A 397 16.44 13.64 15.30
CA ARG A 397 16.71 14.51 16.46
C ARG A 397 16.83 15.98 16.05
N GLU A 398 17.47 16.24 14.93
CA GLU A 398 17.70 17.59 14.41
C GLU A 398 16.38 18.31 14.11
N PHE A 399 15.40 17.59 13.54
CA PHE A 399 14.06 18.11 13.32
C PHE A 399 13.34 18.37 14.65
N GLN A 400 13.44 17.44 15.61
CA GLN A 400 12.82 17.58 16.92
C GLN A 400 13.35 18.79 17.68
N ASP A 401 14.67 18.99 17.69
CA ASP A 401 15.33 20.12 18.35
C ASP A 401 14.98 21.44 17.65
N PHE A 402 15.03 21.45 16.32
CA PHE A 402 14.61 22.61 15.52
C PHE A 402 13.17 23.01 15.83
N TRP A 403 12.25 22.05 15.84
CA TRP A 403 10.85 22.33 16.10
C TRP A 403 10.66 22.77 17.55
N ARG A 404 11.24 22.09 18.54
CA ARG A 404 11.10 22.44 19.97
C ARG A 404 11.67 23.82 20.31
N LYS A 405 12.77 24.24 19.68
CA LYS A 405 13.38 25.55 19.92
C LYS A 405 12.43 26.73 19.67
N GLY A 406 11.51 26.59 18.72
CA GLY A 406 10.50 27.62 18.43
C GLY A 406 9.18 27.48 19.20
N LEU A 407 9.06 26.49 20.09
CA LEU A 407 7.77 26.14 20.71
C LEU A 407 7.24 27.25 21.60
N ASP A 408 8.07 27.87 22.44
CA ASP A 408 7.62 28.90 23.38
C ASP A 408 7.10 30.14 22.63
N GLY A 409 7.83 30.58 21.59
CA GLY A 409 7.37 31.67 20.73
C GLY A 409 6.05 31.34 20.02
N ARG A 410 5.85 30.09 19.58
CA ARG A 410 4.57 29.68 18.99
C ARG A 410 3.46 29.61 20.04
N LYS A 411 3.73 29.16 21.26
CA LYS A 411 2.75 29.13 22.37
C LYS A 411 2.28 30.54 22.71
N THR A 412 3.19 31.51 22.84
CA THR A 412 2.82 32.92 23.05
C THR A 412 1.97 33.47 21.91
N ALA A 413 2.29 33.12 20.65
CA ALA A 413 1.49 33.53 19.50
C ALA A 413 0.12 32.82 19.40
N PHE A 414 -0.08 31.70 20.10
CA PHE A 414 -1.27 30.84 20.04
C PHE A 414 -2.02 30.70 21.37
N GLU A 415 -1.66 31.46 22.40
CA GLU A 415 -2.12 31.26 23.77
C GLU A 415 -3.66 31.37 23.89
N GLY A 416 -4.29 32.20 23.07
CA GLY A 416 -5.76 32.31 22.95
C GLY A 416 -6.43 31.24 22.07
N LEU A 417 -5.69 30.60 21.16
CA LEU A 417 -6.18 29.61 20.18
C LEU A 417 -6.23 28.17 20.73
N LEU A 418 -5.60 27.93 21.89
CA LEU A 418 -5.44 26.61 22.49
C LEU A 418 -6.59 26.19 23.42
N LYS A 419 -7.50 27.12 23.75
CA LYS A 419 -8.73 26.81 24.48
C LYS A 419 -9.85 26.50 23.49
N GLU A 420 -10.40 25.29 23.58
CA GLU A 420 -11.65 24.82 22.94
C GLU A 420 -12.05 25.56 21.66
N ARG A 421 -11.18 25.51 20.64
CA ARG A 421 -11.48 26.06 19.33
C ARG A 421 -12.64 25.27 18.71
N ASP A 422 -13.74 25.96 18.41
CA ASP A 422 -14.76 25.45 17.47
C ASP A 422 -14.31 25.77 16.03
N PRO A 423 -13.90 24.75 15.23
CA PRO A 423 -13.44 24.99 13.87
C PRO A 423 -14.52 25.63 12.99
N LEU A 424 -15.81 25.37 13.27
CA LEU A 424 -16.92 25.92 12.50
C LEU A 424 -17.17 27.40 12.79
N LYS A 425 -16.70 27.92 13.91
CA LYS A 425 -16.85 29.32 14.33
C LYS A 425 -15.54 30.10 14.29
N SER A 426 -14.48 29.52 13.73
CA SER A 426 -13.17 30.16 13.72
C SER A 426 -13.18 31.45 12.91
N ASN A 427 -12.70 32.53 13.51
CA ASN A 427 -12.60 33.83 12.83
C ASN A 427 -11.40 33.86 11.87
N LEU A 428 -11.32 34.88 11.00
CA LEU A 428 -10.25 34.98 10.00
C LEU A 428 -8.84 35.07 10.63
N SER A 429 -8.69 35.73 11.78
CA SER A 429 -7.41 35.86 12.48
C SER A 429 -6.88 34.49 12.93
N GLU A 430 -7.78 33.65 13.46
CA GLU A 430 -7.48 32.29 13.88
C GLU A 430 -7.08 31.40 12.70
N VAL A 431 -7.84 31.46 11.60
CA VAL A 431 -7.53 30.72 10.37
C VAL A 431 -6.16 31.14 9.81
N LYS A 432 -5.88 32.45 9.78
CA LYS A 432 -4.57 32.98 9.35
C LYS A 432 -3.43 32.43 10.19
N SER A 433 -3.54 32.50 11.52
CA SER A 433 -2.51 32.00 12.43
C SER A 433 -2.27 30.51 12.19
N LEU A 434 -3.34 29.72 12.11
CA LEU A 434 -3.28 28.29 11.86
C LEU A 434 -2.56 27.94 10.55
N TYR A 435 -2.89 28.64 9.46
CA TYR A 435 -2.19 28.47 8.19
C TYR A 435 -0.71 28.88 8.28
N ARG A 436 -0.37 29.94 9.02
CA ARG A 436 1.04 30.34 9.23
C ARG A 436 1.84 29.24 9.92
N VAL A 437 1.27 28.59 10.94
CA VAL A 437 1.94 27.45 11.61
C VAL A 437 2.03 26.22 10.70
N ALA A 438 1.00 25.93 9.91
CA ALA A 438 1.07 24.86 8.93
C ALA A 438 2.13 25.13 7.85
N ILE A 439 2.28 26.38 7.40
CA ILE A 439 3.32 26.80 6.46
C ILE A 439 4.70 26.61 7.08
N GLN A 440 4.91 27.06 8.32
CA GLN A 440 6.18 26.84 9.06
C GLN A 440 6.49 25.35 9.21
N GLY A 441 5.47 24.53 9.51
CA GLY A 441 5.59 23.07 9.56
C GLY A 441 6.01 22.49 8.22
N ALA A 442 5.34 22.88 7.12
CA ALA A 442 5.67 22.43 5.78
C ALA A 442 7.06 22.88 5.32
N GLU A 443 7.51 24.09 5.67
CA GLU A 443 8.86 24.58 5.38
C GLU A 443 9.92 23.80 6.16
N ALA A 444 9.68 23.49 7.44
CA ALA A 444 10.55 22.64 8.22
C ALA A 444 10.63 21.23 7.62
N LEU A 445 9.49 20.63 7.27
CA LEU A 445 9.47 19.32 6.62
C LEU A 445 10.23 19.32 5.30
N LYS A 446 10.05 20.36 4.48
CA LYS A 446 10.82 20.54 3.24
C LYS A 446 12.32 20.63 3.49
N GLN A 447 12.75 21.26 4.59
CA GLN A 447 14.16 21.41 4.94
C GLN A 447 14.80 20.07 5.35
N PHE A 448 14.10 19.27 6.17
CA PHE A 448 14.64 18.03 6.74
C PHE A 448 14.31 16.76 5.95
N ASP A 449 13.25 16.79 5.13
CA ASP A 449 12.81 15.68 4.27
C ASP A 449 12.28 16.23 2.93
N PRO A 450 13.19 16.66 2.02
CA PRO A 450 12.86 17.29 0.75
C PRO A 450 12.35 16.31 -0.30
N VAL A 451 11.65 15.24 0.08
CA VAL A 451 11.15 14.21 -0.84
C VAL A 451 9.64 14.29 -0.96
N GLY A 452 9.14 14.00 -2.17
CA GLY A 452 7.69 13.87 -2.40
C GLY A 452 6.93 15.17 -2.12
N LEU A 453 5.71 15.03 -1.57
CA LEU A 453 4.74 16.12 -1.45
C LEU A 453 5.23 17.31 -0.58
N ASN A 454 6.25 17.11 0.26
CA ASN A 454 6.82 18.15 1.11
C ASN A 454 7.41 19.32 0.30
N GLN A 455 7.88 19.09 -0.93
CA GLN A 455 8.44 20.16 -1.78
C GLN A 455 7.39 21.21 -2.18
N TRP A 456 6.16 20.77 -2.46
CA TRP A 456 5.06 21.63 -2.92
C TRP A 456 4.13 22.11 -1.80
N ALA A 457 4.14 21.46 -0.64
CA ALA A 457 3.24 21.77 0.47
C ALA A 457 3.26 23.25 0.90
N PRO A 458 4.41 23.94 1.05
CA PRO A 458 4.44 25.36 1.39
C PRO A 458 3.75 26.25 0.36
N VAL A 459 3.94 25.96 -0.94
CA VAL A 459 3.32 26.71 -2.05
C VAL A 459 1.80 26.54 -2.00
N SER A 460 1.33 25.29 -1.90
CA SER A 460 -0.10 24.96 -1.84
C SER A 460 -0.81 25.61 -0.63
N LEU A 461 -0.17 25.60 0.54
CA LEU A 461 -0.71 26.23 1.75
C LEU A 461 -0.81 27.75 1.61
N LYS A 462 0.22 28.42 1.05
CA LYS A 462 0.17 29.86 0.78
C LYS A 462 -0.92 30.22 -0.22
N LEU A 463 -1.05 29.48 -1.33
CA LEU A 463 -2.12 29.70 -2.31
C LEU A 463 -3.51 29.52 -1.70
N THR A 464 -3.69 28.53 -0.82
CA THR A 464 -4.96 28.32 -0.12
C THR A 464 -5.26 29.45 0.85
N LEU A 465 -4.26 29.93 1.60
CA LEU A 465 -4.43 31.09 2.47
C LEU A 465 -4.76 32.35 1.66
N ALA A 466 -4.10 32.57 0.52
CA ALA A 466 -4.40 33.69 -0.36
C ALA A 466 -5.85 33.65 -0.87
N GLU A 467 -6.38 32.48 -1.25
CA GLU A 467 -7.78 32.31 -1.65
C GLU A 467 -8.76 32.67 -0.51
N ILE A 468 -8.48 32.20 0.72
CA ILE A 468 -9.31 32.55 1.90
C ILE A 468 -9.32 34.06 2.12
N LEU A 469 -8.15 34.71 2.06
CA LEU A 469 -8.03 36.15 2.26
C LEU A 469 -8.75 36.96 1.18
N MET A 470 -8.67 36.49 -0.06
CA MET A 470 -9.36 37.11 -1.18
C MET A 470 -10.89 37.00 -1.01
N GLY A 471 -11.38 35.83 -0.59
CA GLY A 471 -12.81 35.61 -0.31
C GLY A 471 -13.36 36.43 0.86
N GLU A 472 -12.51 36.78 1.82
CA GLU A 472 -12.85 37.58 3.01
C GLU A 472 -12.64 39.09 2.80
N GLY A 473 -12.44 39.53 1.55
CA GLY A 473 -12.32 40.95 1.22
C GLY A 473 -10.98 41.59 1.65
N GLN A 474 -9.90 40.81 1.73
CA GLN A 474 -8.55 41.30 2.04
C GLN A 474 -7.58 41.14 0.86
N PRO A 475 -7.84 41.79 -0.29
CA PRO A 475 -7.10 41.56 -1.53
C PRO A 475 -5.61 41.89 -1.42
N THR A 476 -5.24 42.96 -0.71
CA THR A 476 -3.84 43.38 -0.57
C THR A 476 -2.99 42.32 0.15
N GLU A 477 -3.51 41.74 1.24
CA GLU A 477 -2.81 40.68 1.98
C GLU A 477 -2.84 39.36 1.20
N ALA A 478 -3.96 39.06 0.51
CA ALA A 478 -4.06 37.89 -0.36
C ALA A 478 -2.98 37.90 -1.45
N GLU A 479 -2.78 39.04 -2.12
CA GLU A 479 -1.76 39.21 -3.16
C GLU A 479 -0.35 39.11 -2.61
N LYS A 480 -0.10 39.68 -1.43
CA LYS A 480 1.19 39.52 -0.75
C LYS A 480 1.52 38.04 -0.54
N ILE A 481 0.58 37.25 -0.02
CA ILE A 481 0.78 35.80 0.18
C ILE A 481 0.91 35.05 -1.16
N LEU A 482 0.17 35.46 -2.20
CA LEU A 482 0.32 34.91 -3.56
C LEU A 482 1.74 35.12 -4.10
N PHE A 483 2.33 36.32 -3.93
CA PHE A 483 3.69 36.61 -4.39
C PHE A 483 4.77 35.94 -3.54
N GLU A 484 4.50 35.66 -2.26
CA GLU A 484 5.36 34.76 -1.48
C GLU A 484 5.32 33.33 -2.05
N ALA A 485 4.15 32.83 -2.48
CA ALA A 485 4.03 31.54 -3.14
C ALA A 485 4.75 31.51 -4.50
N GLU A 486 4.66 32.60 -5.27
CA GLU A 486 5.41 32.81 -6.51
C GLU A 486 6.91 32.69 -6.29
N ALA A 487 7.46 33.40 -5.30
CA ALA A 487 8.89 33.35 -4.99
C ALA A 487 9.36 31.95 -4.59
N LEU A 488 8.53 31.19 -3.85
CA LEU A 488 8.82 29.79 -3.54
C LEU A 488 8.77 28.90 -4.79
N ALA A 489 7.82 29.10 -5.68
CA ALA A 489 7.70 28.36 -6.94
C ALA A 489 8.87 28.65 -7.89
N GLN A 490 9.32 29.90 -7.99
CA GLN A 490 10.53 30.26 -8.76
C GLN A 490 11.76 29.52 -8.24
N LYS A 491 12.00 29.54 -6.92
CA LYS A 491 13.10 28.79 -6.28
C LYS A 491 12.95 27.29 -6.52
N LEU A 492 11.74 26.74 -6.43
CA LEU A 492 11.51 25.32 -6.63
C LEU A 492 11.73 24.90 -8.08
N GLN A 493 11.29 25.70 -9.05
CA GLN A 493 11.46 25.43 -10.48
C GLN A 493 12.93 25.26 -10.87
N THR A 494 13.82 26.06 -10.26
CA THR A 494 15.26 26.06 -10.57
C THR A 494 16.08 25.08 -9.74
N SER A 495 15.60 24.67 -8.56
CA SER A 495 16.35 23.79 -7.65
C SER A 495 15.92 22.32 -7.69
N THR A 496 14.68 22.02 -8.11
CA THR A 496 14.19 20.63 -8.13
C THR A 496 14.74 19.85 -9.30
N ARG A 497 15.05 18.57 -9.07
CA ARG A 497 15.40 17.60 -10.13
C ARG A 497 14.18 16.83 -10.63
N GLU A 498 13.04 16.99 -9.98
CA GLU A 498 11.81 16.26 -10.31
C GLU A 498 10.98 17.04 -11.34
N ASN A 499 10.76 16.43 -12.52
CA ASN A 499 9.99 17.03 -13.62
C ASN A 499 8.62 17.52 -13.16
N ARG A 500 7.93 16.75 -12.31
CA ARG A 500 6.60 17.09 -11.77
C ARG A 500 6.58 18.46 -11.08
N TYR A 501 7.49 18.70 -10.14
CA TYR A 501 7.49 19.96 -9.39
C TYR A 501 7.99 21.13 -10.23
N SER A 502 8.91 20.89 -11.16
CA SER A 502 9.33 21.91 -12.12
C SER A 502 8.15 22.36 -13.00
N LEU A 503 7.35 21.42 -13.51
CA LEU A 503 6.15 21.68 -14.31
C LEU A 503 5.05 22.38 -13.52
N MET A 504 4.77 21.93 -12.29
CA MET A 504 3.80 22.58 -11.40
C MET A 504 4.18 24.03 -11.09
N SER A 505 5.46 24.28 -10.78
CA SER A 505 5.98 25.63 -10.60
C SER A 505 5.85 26.47 -11.86
N ALA A 506 6.26 25.93 -13.02
CA ALA A 506 6.16 26.64 -14.30
C ALA A 506 4.71 27.05 -14.62
N ARG A 507 3.74 26.15 -14.39
CA ARG A 507 2.31 26.45 -14.60
C ARG A 507 1.81 27.51 -13.63
N LEU A 508 2.18 27.45 -12.35
CA LEU A 508 1.78 28.48 -11.38
C LEU A 508 2.35 29.85 -11.77
N LEU A 509 3.63 29.93 -12.11
CA LEU A 509 4.28 31.17 -12.53
C LEU A 509 3.64 31.74 -13.79
N PHE A 510 3.23 30.87 -14.71
CA PHE A 510 2.53 31.27 -15.93
C PHE A 510 1.18 31.90 -15.59
N MET A 511 0.38 31.26 -14.72
CA MET A 511 -0.91 31.83 -14.29
C MET A 511 -0.75 33.14 -13.53
N ILE A 512 0.30 33.28 -12.70
CA ILE A 512 0.59 34.53 -11.98
C ILE A 512 1.02 35.63 -12.95
N ALA A 513 1.80 35.32 -13.99
CA ALA A 513 2.16 36.28 -15.03
C ALA A 513 0.93 36.77 -15.79
N LEU A 514 0.00 35.87 -16.15
CA LEU A 514 -1.29 36.25 -16.74
C LEU A 514 -2.11 37.14 -15.80
N TYR A 515 -2.22 36.76 -14.53
CA TYR A 515 -2.91 37.55 -13.50
C TYR A 515 -2.36 38.99 -13.40
N LYS A 516 -1.02 39.14 -13.44
CA LYS A 516 -0.34 40.44 -13.41
C LYS A 516 -0.45 41.22 -14.72
N GLY A 517 -0.89 40.59 -15.82
CA GLY A 517 -0.85 41.17 -17.16
C GLY A 517 0.57 41.25 -17.75
N ASP A 518 1.53 40.48 -17.23
CA ASP A 518 2.90 40.45 -17.72
C ASP A 518 3.02 39.52 -18.94
N LYS A 519 2.79 40.11 -20.12
CA LYS A 519 2.82 39.41 -21.41
C LYS A 519 4.19 38.81 -21.73
N MET A 520 5.27 39.46 -21.28
CA MET A 520 6.63 38.97 -21.55
C MET A 520 6.94 37.73 -20.71
N ALA A 521 6.65 37.77 -19.41
CA ALA A 521 6.85 36.62 -18.54
C ALA A 521 5.95 35.43 -18.95
N ALA A 522 4.67 35.69 -19.27
CA ALA A 522 3.75 34.65 -19.73
C ALA A 522 4.21 34.02 -21.06
N GLY A 523 4.64 34.84 -22.03
CA GLY A 523 5.17 34.36 -23.30
C GLY A 523 6.47 33.55 -23.13
N GLY A 524 7.37 33.99 -22.24
CA GLY A 524 8.58 33.26 -21.89
C GLY A 524 8.30 31.86 -21.32
N LEU A 525 7.31 31.76 -20.42
CA LEU A 525 6.89 30.48 -19.84
C LEU A 525 6.16 29.58 -20.84
N LEU A 526 5.33 30.14 -21.73
CA LEU A 526 4.76 29.37 -22.85
C LEU A 526 5.85 28.77 -23.73
N ASN A 527 6.86 29.57 -24.08
CA ASN A 527 8.02 29.09 -24.85
C ASN A 527 8.81 28.00 -24.12
N PHE A 528 8.94 28.09 -22.79
CA PHE A 528 9.52 27.01 -21.99
C PHE A 528 8.74 25.70 -22.17
N PHE A 529 7.41 25.73 -22.10
CA PHE A 529 6.59 24.54 -22.34
C PHE A 529 6.71 24.02 -23.78
N LEU A 530 6.76 24.90 -24.78
CA LEU A 530 6.94 24.49 -26.19
C LEU A 530 8.30 23.82 -26.42
N LYS A 531 9.39 24.42 -25.93
CA LYS A 531 10.73 23.81 -26.00
C LYS A 531 10.79 22.47 -25.31
N LEU A 532 10.18 22.35 -24.13
CA LEU A 532 10.15 21.08 -23.39
C LEU A 532 9.41 20.00 -24.17
N LYS A 533 8.33 20.37 -24.90
CA LYS A 533 7.64 19.46 -25.82
C LYS A 533 8.59 18.99 -26.93
N ASP A 534 9.33 19.91 -27.54
CA ASP A 534 10.15 19.57 -28.72
C ASP A 534 11.40 18.76 -28.32
N GLU A 535 12.01 19.07 -27.18
CA GLU A 535 13.30 18.50 -26.76
C GLU A 535 13.19 17.23 -25.91
N LYS A 536 12.16 17.12 -25.05
CA LYS A 536 12.10 16.07 -24.00
C LYS A 536 10.85 15.21 -24.03
N PHE A 537 9.84 15.55 -24.81
CA PHE A 537 8.59 14.79 -24.84
C PHE A 537 8.79 13.34 -25.28
N ALA A 538 9.67 13.09 -26.25
CA ALA A 538 9.94 11.73 -26.73
C ALA A 538 10.49 10.81 -25.62
N SER A 539 11.34 11.35 -24.74
CA SER A 539 11.99 10.63 -23.64
C SER A 539 11.14 10.46 -22.37
N MET A 540 9.95 11.07 -22.30
CA MET A 540 9.03 10.95 -21.16
C MET A 540 8.33 9.59 -21.15
N THR A 541 7.97 9.11 -19.96
CA THR A 541 7.08 7.95 -19.80
C THR A 541 5.68 8.25 -20.35
N GLN A 542 4.87 7.21 -20.58
CA GLN A 542 3.51 7.41 -21.12
C GLN A 542 2.61 8.22 -20.19
N GLU A 543 2.76 8.04 -18.87
CA GLU A 543 2.05 8.82 -17.85
C GLU A 543 2.48 10.29 -17.84
N GLU A 544 3.79 10.54 -17.92
CA GLU A 544 4.34 11.90 -18.00
C GLU A 544 3.88 12.62 -19.28
N LYS A 545 3.85 11.91 -20.42
CA LYS A 545 3.34 12.43 -21.69
C LYS A 545 1.89 12.88 -21.56
N SER A 546 1.02 12.04 -21.00
CA SER A 546 -0.39 12.38 -20.79
C SER A 546 -0.57 13.61 -19.90
N GLN A 547 0.12 13.65 -18.75
CA GLN A 547 0.06 14.78 -17.82
C GLN A 547 0.57 16.07 -18.46
N PHE A 548 1.70 16.00 -19.17
CA PHE A 548 2.29 17.15 -19.86
C PHE A 548 1.41 17.66 -20.99
N SER A 549 0.87 16.77 -21.84
CA SER A 549 -0.03 17.16 -22.94
C SER A 549 -1.28 17.86 -22.44
N GLY A 550 -1.91 17.35 -21.37
CA GLY A 550 -3.05 18.01 -20.72
C GLY A 550 -2.67 19.40 -20.17
N MET A 551 -1.52 19.50 -19.50
CA MET A 551 -1.01 20.76 -18.96
C MET A 551 -0.73 21.79 -20.06
N LEU A 552 -0.05 21.39 -21.13
CA LEU A 552 0.27 22.23 -22.28
C LEU A 552 -0.98 22.70 -23.01
N GLY A 553 -1.97 21.82 -23.21
CA GLY A 553 -3.26 22.19 -23.76
C GLY A 553 -3.94 23.28 -22.94
N GLY A 554 -3.91 23.16 -21.61
CA GLY A 554 -4.38 24.20 -20.69
C GLY A 554 -3.61 25.51 -20.85
N VAL A 555 -2.26 25.48 -20.80
CA VAL A 555 -1.41 26.68 -20.94
C VAL A 555 -1.68 27.42 -22.24
N LYS A 556 -1.87 26.71 -23.36
CA LYS A 556 -2.18 27.33 -24.66
C LYS A 556 -3.53 28.05 -24.63
N ARG A 557 -4.58 27.39 -24.15
CA ARG A 557 -5.92 28.01 -24.01
C ARG A 557 -5.88 29.22 -23.08
N ASP A 558 -5.22 29.08 -21.93
CA ASP A 558 -5.08 30.18 -20.97
C ASP A 558 -4.28 31.36 -21.58
N PHE A 559 -3.33 31.10 -22.48
CA PHE A 559 -2.61 32.17 -23.21
C PHE A 559 -3.47 32.85 -24.28
N GLU A 560 -4.36 32.11 -24.94
CA GLU A 560 -5.35 32.66 -25.87
C GLU A 560 -6.33 33.58 -25.12
N ASP A 561 -6.83 33.13 -23.96
CA ASP A 561 -7.72 33.84 -23.04
C ASP A 561 -7.02 34.96 -22.22
N ARG A 562 -5.72 35.22 -22.43
CA ARG A 562 -4.89 36.05 -21.52
C ARG A 562 -5.47 37.42 -21.16
N GLU A 563 -6.19 38.07 -22.08
CA GLU A 563 -6.78 39.39 -21.85
C GLU A 563 -7.96 39.33 -20.87
N GLU A 564 -8.59 38.16 -20.69
CA GLU A 564 -9.66 37.92 -19.70
C GLU A 564 -9.11 37.46 -18.34
N LEU A 565 -7.85 37.03 -18.31
CA LEU A 565 -7.19 36.48 -17.12
C LEU A 565 -6.38 37.50 -16.32
N VAL A 566 -6.38 38.77 -16.74
CA VAL A 566 -5.75 39.87 -16.01
C VAL A 566 -6.58 40.26 -14.78
N LYS A 567 -5.90 40.67 -13.70
CA LYS A 567 -6.51 41.07 -12.41
C LYS A 567 -7.76 41.95 -12.55
N THR A 568 -7.74 42.94 -13.45
CA THR A 568 -8.85 43.91 -13.62
C THR A 568 -10.12 43.28 -14.20
N LYS A 569 -10.02 42.13 -14.84
CA LYS A 569 -11.14 41.40 -15.45
C LYS A 569 -11.71 40.30 -14.55
N LEU A 570 -11.02 39.95 -13.47
CA LEU A 570 -11.40 38.91 -12.53
C LEU A 570 -12.24 39.42 -11.36
N GLU A 571 -12.88 38.51 -10.65
CA GLU A 571 -13.47 38.71 -9.32
C GLU A 571 -12.51 38.07 -8.29
N GLY A 572 -11.57 38.88 -7.77
CA GLY A 572 -10.45 38.36 -6.98
C GLY A 572 -9.57 37.43 -7.82
N PHE A 573 -9.45 36.16 -7.43
CA PHE A 573 -8.72 35.12 -8.17
C PHE A 573 -9.61 34.26 -9.10
N ARG A 574 -10.85 34.70 -9.37
CA ARG A 574 -11.88 33.90 -10.06
C ARG A 574 -12.30 34.59 -11.35
N ARG A 575 -12.61 33.82 -12.40
CA ARG A 575 -13.27 34.36 -13.60
C ARG A 575 -14.66 34.89 -13.21
N LYS A 576 -15.05 36.05 -13.75
CA LYS A 576 -16.42 36.57 -13.56
C LYS A 576 -17.41 35.60 -14.19
N ALA A 577 -18.48 35.25 -13.49
CA ALA A 577 -19.53 34.44 -14.08
C ALA A 577 -20.19 35.24 -15.21
N PHE A 578 -20.17 34.71 -16.44
CA PHE A 578 -21.05 35.23 -17.48
C PHE A 578 -22.48 34.92 -17.06
N VAL A 579 -23.25 35.95 -16.70
CA VAL A 579 -24.71 35.84 -16.63
C VAL A 579 -25.16 35.61 -18.07
N SER A 580 -25.60 34.40 -18.40
CA SER A 580 -26.29 34.15 -19.67
C SER A 580 -27.56 35.01 -19.66
N SER A 581 -27.56 36.06 -20.47
CA SER A 581 -28.73 36.90 -20.76
C SER A 581 -29.74 36.13 -21.63
N SER A 582 -30.22 34.99 -21.14
CA SER A 582 -31.22 34.14 -21.82
C SER A 582 -32.48 33.97 -20.97
N ALA A 583 -32.88 35.02 -20.25
CA ALA A 583 -34.08 35.05 -19.41
C ALA A 583 -34.87 36.37 -19.52
N SER A 584 -34.76 37.09 -20.64
CA SER A 584 -35.51 38.35 -20.88
C SER A 584 -36.14 38.43 -22.28
N GLU A 585 -36.41 37.29 -22.92
CA GLU A 585 -37.20 37.23 -24.17
C GLU A 585 -38.20 36.06 -24.13
N GLN A 586 -39.00 35.96 -23.07
CA GLN A 586 -40.26 35.19 -23.06
C GLN A 586 -41.30 35.83 -22.13
N GLU A 587 -41.49 37.15 -22.22
CA GLU A 587 -42.76 37.80 -21.87
C GLU A 587 -42.93 38.99 -22.83
N GLY A 588 -43.57 38.73 -23.97
CA GLY A 588 -43.94 39.67 -25.01
C GLY A 588 -45.04 39.06 -25.86
#